data_AF-A0A6C8Y1Z8-F1
#
_entry.id   AF-A0A6C8Y1Z8-F1
#
_cell.length_a   1.000
_cell.length_b   1.000
_cell.length_c   1.000
_cell.angle_alpha   90.00
_cell.angle_beta   90.00
_cell.angle_gamma   90.00
#
_symmetry.space_group_name_H-M   'P 1'
#
loop_
_entity.id
_entity.type
_entity.pdbx_description
1 polymer ?
#
loop_
_entity_poly.entity_id
_entity_poly.type
_entity_poly.pdbx_seq_one_letter_code
_entity_poly.pdbx_strand_id
1 'polypeptide(L)'
;MMMNKILALSILSFSLSGCITPSYEKSRDLESAKTLQEKRDVLLKWSPFEIKTRGVNDPYNVDEARRRYLEHGEESESFLTGLISSCYSSASDICAYKYYVDANNKNWEEIKKKQAKVAELYTNQLIEERLKKTPVKKGDLFYCKVAINPVEKLIDSGLRAEVKDNVTNFGVIFSNGSQIISPTLKVTDPASGLRTAISENRTETFIAEYDGAGYVVTTYNKYIFTRILGGKYIRNYEYLDDAVRFQMYDCKKA
;
A
#
# COMPACT_ATOMS: atom_id res chain seq x y z
N MET A 1 -47.11 -59.21 59.09
CA MET A 1 -47.81 -57.99 59.51
C MET A 1 -46.77 -57.01 60.04
N MET A 2 -46.87 -55.76 59.61
CA MET A 2 -46.14 -54.56 60.05
C MET A 2 -44.68 -54.35 59.58
N MET A 3 -44.64 -53.45 58.59
CA MET A 3 -43.56 -52.72 57.94
C MET A 3 -42.95 -51.68 58.89
N ASN A 4 -41.64 -51.71 59.13
CA ASN A 4 -40.92 -50.69 59.91
C ASN A 4 -40.18 -49.75 58.95
N LYS A 5 -40.61 -48.47 58.92
CA LYS A 5 -40.09 -47.44 58.02
C LYS A 5 -38.79 -46.86 58.58
N ILE A 6 -37.70 -47.01 57.84
CA ILE A 6 -36.43 -46.31 58.06
C ILE A 6 -36.58 -44.90 57.49
N LEU A 7 -36.61 -43.89 58.37
CA LEU A 7 -36.58 -42.48 57.98
C LEU A 7 -35.12 -42.04 57.89
N ALA A 8 -34.56 -42.02 56.68
CA ALA A 8 -33.23 -41.49 56.41
C ALA A 8 -33.30 -39.95 56.35
N LEU A 9 -32.60 -39.28 57.28
CA LEU A 9 -32.34 -37.84 57.26
C LEU A 9 -31.37 -37.53 56.10
N SER A 10 -31.87 -36.95 55.02
CA SER A 10 -31.06 -36.35 53.97
C SER A 10 -30.78 -34.88 54.31
N ILE A 11 -29.62 -34.63 54.92
CA ILE A 11 -29.05 -33.28 55.04
C ILE A 11 -28.59 -32.86 53.65
N LEU A 12 -29.42 -32.05 52.98
CA LEU A 12 -29.07 -31.32 51.76
C LEU A 12 -28.05 -30.24 52.12
N SER A 13 -26.76 -30.58 52.05
CA SER A 13 -25.68 -29.61 51.96
C SER A 13 -25.73 -28.93 50.59
N PHE A 14 -26.48 -27.83 50.50
CA PHE A 14 -26.39 -26.89 49.39
C PHE A 14 -25.01 -26.22 49.45
N SER A 15 -24.06 -26.72 48.66
CA SER A 15 -22.83 -26.02 48.33
C SER A 15 -23.20 -24.74 47.56
N LEU A 16 -23.18 -23.60 48.24
CA LEU A 16 -23.12 -22.27 47.64
C LEU A 16 -21.78 -22.12 46.91
N SER A 17 -21.63 -22.75 45.75
CA SER A 17 -20.68 -22.28 44.74
C SER A 17 -21.25 -20.96 44.22
N GLY A 18 -20.91 -19.85 44.89
CA GLY A 18 -21.28 -18.52 44.43
C GLY A 18 -20.82 -18.36 42.99
N CYS A 19 -21.76 -18.16 42.07
CA CYS A 19 -21.46 -17.75 40.71
C CYS A 19 -20.73 -16.41 40.81
N ILE A 20 -19.40 -16.44 40.77
CA ILE A 20 -18.60 -15.22 40.68
C ILE A 20 -19.04 -14.57 39.37
N THR A 21 -19.71 -13.43 39.48
CA THR A 21 -20.21 -12.74 38.30
C THR A 21 -19.01 -12.13 37.55
N PRO A 22 -19.03 -12.10 36.21
CA PRO A 22 -17.96 -11.46 35.42
C PRO A 22 -17.64 -10.01 35.86
N SER A 23 -18.63 -9.30 36.40
CA SER A 23 -18.47 -7.96 36.99
C SER A 23 -17.57 -7.93 38.24
N TYR A 24 -17.66 -8.96 39.09
CA TYR A 24 -16.83 -9.06 40.30
C TYR A 24 -15.39 -9.40 39.93
N GLU A 25 -15.18 -10.33 39.00
CA GLU A 25 -13.84 -10.66 38.50
C GLU A 25 -13.17 -9.44 37.87
N LYS A 26 -13.93 -8.67 37.07
CA LYS A 26 -13.44 -7.43 36.46
C LYS A 26 -13.01 -6.40 37.51
N SER A 27 -13.83 -6.20 38.54
CA SER A 27 -13.53 -5.25 39.62
C SER A 27 -12.27 -5.66 40.40
N ARG A 28 -12.16 -6.95 40.74
CA ARG A 28 -10.97 -7.50 41.42
C ARG A 28 -9.71 -7.34 40.57
N ASP A 29 -9.77 -7.67 39.29
CA ASP A 29 -8.63 -7.56 38.39
C ASP A 29 -8.17 -6.08 38.27
N LEU A 30 -9.13 -5.14 38.17
CA LEU A 30 -8.85 -3.70 38.16
C LEU A 30 -8.20 -3.20 39.46
N GLU A 31 -8.61 -3.71 40.62
CA GLU A 31 -8.00 -3.34 41.91
C GLU A 31 -6.61 -3.96 42.10
N SER A 32 -6.38 -5.14 41.53
CA SER A 32 -5.14 -5.89 41.72
C SER A 32 -3.96 -5.41 40.87
N ALA A 33 -4.22 -4.78 39.72
CA ALA A 33 -3.18 -4.33 38.81
C ALA A 33 -2.50 -3.04 39.29
N LYS A 34 -1.16 -3.09 39.42
CA LYS A 34 -0.36 -2.02 40.03
C LYS A 34 0.43 -1.24 38.99
N THR A 35 1.08 -1.94 38.06
CA THR A 35 1.91 -1.32 37.01
C THR A 35 1.07 -0.83 35.82
N LEU A 36 1.62 0.07 35.01
CA LEU A 36 0.92 0.53 33.80
C LEU A 36 0.67 -0.61 32.82
N GLN A 37 1.61 -1.55 32.71
CA GLN A 37 1.49 -2.73 31.84
C GLN A 37 0.41 -3.68 32.34
N GLU A 38 0.37 -3.97 33.65
CA GLU A 38 -0.69 -4.79 34.25
C GLU A 38 -2.07 -4.16 34.04
N LYS A 39 -2.18 -2.85 34.27
CA LYS A 39 -3.43 -2.11 34.07
C LYS A 39 -3.87 -2.13 32.60
N ARG A 40 -2.92 -2.01 31.67
CA ARG A 40 -3.17 -2.18 30.23
C ARG A 40 -3.65 -3.60 29.92
N ASP A 41 -3.03 -4.63 30.47
CA ASP A 41 -3.43 -6.03 30.25
C ASP A 41 -4.85 -6.31 30.76
N VAL A 42 -5.24 -5.72 31.91
CA VAL A 42 -6.62 -5.79 32.42
C VAL A 42 -7.60 -5.13 31.45
N LEU A 43 -7.27 -3.96 30.91
CA LEU A 43 -8.11 -3.29 29.90
C LEU A 43 -8.27 -4.12 28.62
N LEU A 44 -7.22 -4.81 28.17
CA LEU A 44 -7.29 -5.72 27.02
C LEU A 44 -8.19 -6.92 27.34
N LYS A 45 -7.96 -7.58 28.48
CA LYS A 45 -8.70 -8.77 28.92
C LYS A 45 -10.22 -8.55 28.95
N TRP A 46 -10.64 -7.39 29.45
CA TRP A 46 -12.07 -7.07 29.63
C TRP A 46 -12.69 -6.32 28.44
N SER A 47 -11.94 -6.11 27.37
CA SER A 47 -12.51 -5.62 26.12
C SER A 47 -13.32 -6.72 25.42
N PRO A 48 -14.36 -6.37 24.64
CA PRO A 48 -15.10 -7.36 23.88
C PRO A 48 -14.22 -8.11 22.88
N PHE A 49 -14.47 -9.42 22.77
CA PHE A 49 -13.79 -10.28 21.81
C PHE A 49 -14.00 -9.86 20.34
N GLU A 50 -15.15 -9.22 20.05
CA GLU A 50 -15.49 -8.66 18.74
C GLU A 50 -16.18 -7.30 18.92
N ILE A 51 -15.74 -6.31 18.13
CA ILE A 51 -16.38 -5.00 18.02
C ILE A 51 -17.39 -5.01 16.88
N LYS A 52 -18.67 -5.18 17.23
CA LYS A 52 -19.77 -5.28 16.25
C LYS A 52 -20.06 -3.99 15.48
N THR A 53 -19.67 -2.84 16.01
CA THR A 53 -19.93 -1.51 15.42
C THR A 53 -18.73 -0.96 14.63
N ARG A 54 -17.82 -1.82 14.19
CA ARG A 54 -16.59 -1.42 13.49
C ARG A 54 -16.83 -1.14 12.00
N GLY A 55 -16.00 -0.28 11.39
CA GLY A 55 -15.93 -0.13 9.94
C GLY A 55 -15.35 -1.36 9.25
N VAL A 56 -15.57 -1.50 7.94
CA VAL A 56 -15.11 -2.66 7.14
C VAL A 56 -13.61 -2.93 7.27
N ASN A 57 -12.81 -1.87 7.37
CA ASN A 57 -11.34 -1.94 7.46
C ASN A 57 -10.80 -1.78 8.88
N ASP A 58 -11.67 -1.58 9.87
CA ASP A 58 -11.26 -1.39 11.26
C ASP A 58 -10.86 -2.73 11.90
N PRO A 59 -9.98 -2.72 12.91
CA PRO A 59 -9.59 -3.94 13.63
C PRO A 59 -10.81 -4.64 14.24
N TYR A 60 -10.77 -5.96 14.27
CA TYR A 60 -11.86 -6.80 14.77
C TYR A 60 -12.06 -6.66 16.28
N ASN A 61 -10.97 -6.46 17.02
CA ASN A 61 -10.95 -6.35 18.48
C ASN A 61 -9.76 -5.52 18.98
N VAL A 62 -9.66 -5.38 20.31
CA VAL A 62 -8.61 -4.56 20.94
C VAL A 62 -7.21 -5.09 20.69
N ASP A 63 -7.02 -6.41 20.62
CA ASP A 63 -5.71 -7.02 20.41
C ASP A 63 -5.22 -6.75 19.00
N GLU A 64 -6.11 -6.85 18.01
CA GLU A 64 -5.78 -6.45 16.65
C GLU A 64 -5.51 -4.95 16.55
N ALA A 65 -6.30 -4.10 17.22
CA ALA A 65 -6.07 -2.65 17.24
C ALA A 65 -4.70 -2.31 17.83
N ARG A 66 -4.33 -2.93 18.96
CA ARG A 66 -3.02 -2.80 19.58
C ARG A 66 -1.91 -3.30 18.66
N ARG A 67 -2.08 -4.47 18.04
CA ARG A 67 -1.11 -5.03 17.09
C ARG A 67 -0.84 -4.05 15.94
N ARG A 68 -1.89 -3.49 15.32
CA ARG A 68 -1.76 -2.51 14.24
C ARG A 68 -1.06 -1.23 14.69
N TYR A 69 -1.40 -0.71 15.87
CA TYR A 69 -0.70 0.45 16.44
C TYR A 69 0.81 0.18 16.60
N LEU A 70 1.17 -0.99 17.14
CA LEU A 70 2.55 -1.39 17.38
C LEU A 70 3.38 -1.67 16.12
N GLU A 71 2.76 -1.75 14.93
CA GLU A 71 3.52 -1.84 13.66
C GLU A 71 4.38 -0.59 13.43
N HIS A 72 3.93 0.57 13.93
CA HIS A 72 4.59 1.86 13.70
C HIS A 72 4.69 2.75 14.95
N GLY A 73 4.07 2.36 16.05
CA GLY A 73 4.10 3.03 17.34
C GLY A 73 4.72 2.19 18.45
N GLU A 74 4.76 2.75 19.64
CA GLU A 74 5.26 2.07 20.84
C GLU A 74 4.38 2.39 22.05
N GLU A 75 4.17 1.40 22.92
CA GLU A 75 3.51 1.62 24.21
C GLU A 75 4.49 2.20 25.22
N SER A 76 4.93 3.44 24.97
CA SER A 76 5.76 4.19 25.90
C SER A 76 5.03 4.47 27.23
N GLU A 77 5.78 4.88 28.25
CA GLU A 77 5.20 5.21 29.56
C GLU A 77 4.13 6.31 29.46
N SER A 78 4.34 7.31 28.60
CA SER A 78 3.37 8.37 28.35
C SER A 78 2.12 7.86 27.63
N PHE A 79 2.28 6.96 26.66
CA PHE A 79 1.15 6.30 26.00
C PHE A 79 0.32 5.49 27.00
N LEU A 80 0.97 4.63 27.79
CA LEU A 80 0.27 3.79 28.77
C LEU A 80 -0.41 4.61 29.86
N THR A 81 0.23 5.69 30.32
CA THR A 81 -0.38 6.65 31.25
C THR A 81 -1.63 7.29 30.64
N GLY A 82 -1.55 7.71 29.37
CA GLY A 82 -2.68 8.24 28.63
C GLY A 82 -3.83 7.24 28.49
N LEU A 83 -3.53 6.00 28.10
CA LEU A 83 -4.49 4.90 27.98
C LEU A 83 -5.22 4.67 29.31
N ILE A 84 -4.46 4.54 30.42
CA ILE A 84 -5.02 4.26 31.74
C ILE A 84 -5.86 5.45 32.23
N SER A 85 -5.36 6.66 32.11
CA SER A 85 -6.10 7.86 32.50
C SER A 85 -7.44 8.00 31.73
N SER A 86 -7.47 7.52 30.49
CA SER A 86 -8.65 7.63 29.62
C SER A 86 -9.65 6.48 29.82
N CYS A 87 -9.16 5.26 30.11
CA CYS A 87 -9.98 4.05 30.03
C CYS A 87 -10.16 3.29 31.35
N TYR A 88 -9.29 3.47 32.34
CA TYR A 88 -9.30 2.61 33.54
C TYR A 88 -10.53 2.83 34.44
N SER A 89 -11.07 4.05 34.46
CA SER A 89 -12.33 4.39 35.13
C SER A 89 -13.51 4.51 34.16
N SER A 90 -13.35 4.11 32.90
CA SER A 90 -14.40 4.23 31.89
C SER A 90 -15.43 3.11 32.04
N ALA A 91 -16.72 3.46 31.94
CA ALA A 91 -17.80 2.47 31.87
C ALA A 91 -17.87 1.75 30.51
N SER A 92 -17.09 2.19 29.51
CA SER A 92 -17.11 1.61 28.17
C SER A 92 -16.08 0.50 28.02
N ASP A 93 -16.55 -0.73 27.82
CA ASP A 93 -15.68 -1.90 27.58
C ASP A 93 -14.88 -1.79 26.27
N ILE A 94 -15.26 -0.89 25.36
CA ILE A 94 -14.55 -0.66 24.08
C ILE A 94 -13.58 0.53 24.14
N CYS A 95 -13.33 1.12 25.31
CA CYS A 95 -12.48 2.30 25.43
C CYS A 95 -11.05 2.03 24.95
N ALA A 96 -10.42 0.95 25.42
CA ALA A 96 -9.06 0.60 25.05
C ALA A 96 -8.95 0.34 23.54
N TYR A 97 -9.93 -0.34 22.94
CA TYR A 97 -10.04 -0.52 21.49
C TYR A 97 -10.01 0.82 20.75
N LYS A 98 -10.88 1.77 21.13
CA LYS A 98 -10.93 3.10 20.50
C LYS A 98 -9.61 3.85 20.66
N TYR A 99 -9.00 3.77 21.84
CA TYR A 99 -7.72 4.42 22.11
C TYR A 99 -6.61 3.95 21.17
N TYR A 100 -6.46 2.63 20.97
CA TYR A 100 -5.48 2.09 20.02
C TYR A 100 -5.79 2.43 18.56
N VAL A 101 -7.07 2.39 18.16
CA VAL A 101 -7.47 2.78 16.80
C VAL A 101 -7.12 4.24 16.52
N ASP A 102 -7.46 5.15 17.44
CA ASP A 102 -7.18 6.58 17.30
C ASP A 102 -5.67 6.86 17.28
N ALA A 103 -4.90 6.19 18.13
CA ALA A 103 -3.45 6.31 18.15
C ALA A 103 -2.81 5.82 16.85
N ASN A 104 -3.25 4.67 16.33
CA ASN A 104 -2.79 4.16 15.04
C ASN A 104 -3.12 5.14 13.91
N ASN A 105 -4.34 5.68 13.88
CA ASN A 105 -4.75 6.64 12.86
C ASN A 105 -3.90 7.92 12.90
N LYS A 106 -3.58 8.44 14.10
CA LYS A 106 -2.67 9.58 14.25
C LYS A 106 -1.27 9.28 13.70
N ASN A 107 -0.70 8.12 14.01
CA ASN A 107 0.60 7.71 13.46
C ASN A 107 0.57 7.64 11.93
N TRP A 108 -0.49 7.07 11.34
CA TRP A 108 -0.66 7.03 9.89
C TRP A 108 -0.74 8.42 9.26
N GLU A 109 -1.46 9.35 9.88
CA GLU A 109 -1.51 10.74 9.41
C GLU A 109 -0.14 11.43 9.47
N GLU A 110 0.66 11.18 10.51
CA GLU A 110 2.04 11.68 10.58
C GLU A 110 2.95 11.06 9.51
N ILE A 111 2.85 9.75 9.28
CA ILE A 111 3.58 9.06 8.21
C ILE A 111 3.21 9.64 6.85
N LYS A 112 1.92 9.83 6.56
CA LYS A 112 1.46 10.45 5.31
C LYS A 112 2.02 11.85 5.13
N LYS A 113 2.04 12.68 6.19
CA LYS A 113 2.64 14.02 6.15
C LYS A 113 4.14 13.96 5.84
N LYS A 114 4.88 13.05 6.47
CA LYS A 114 6.32 12.85 6.19
C LYS A 114 6.55 12.41 4.74
N GLN A 115 5.75 11.45 4.25
CA GLN A 115 5.82 10.99 2.86
C GLN A 115 5.49 12.09 1.86
N ALA A 116 4.46 12.90 2.13
CA ALA A 116 4.10 14.04 1.31
C ALA A 116 5.24 15.06 1.22
N LYS A 117 5.91 15.35 2.35
CA LYS A 117 7.09 16.24 2.37
C LYS A 117 8.26 15.67 1.56
N VAL A 118 8.51 14.37 1.65
CA VAL A 118 9.56 13.70 0.85
C VAL A 118 9.23 13.76 -0.64
N ALA A 119 7.97 13.49 -1.00
CA ALA A 119 7.51 13.58 -2.38
C ALA A 119 7.65 15.00 -2.94
N GLU A 120 7.28 16.02 -2.16
CA GLU A 120 7.44 17.43 -2.51
C GLU A 120 8.90 17.80 -2.75
N LEU A 121 9.81 17.40 -1.86
CA LEU A 121 11.24 17.63 -2.02
C LEU A 121 11.77 16.98 -3.30
N TYR A 122 11.38 15.74 -3.58
CA TYR A 122 11.77 15.03 -4.79
C TYR A 122 11.21 15.70 -6.07
N THR A 123 9.95 16.12 -6.05
CA THR A 123 9.33 16.90 -7.14
C THR A 123 10.09 18.20 -7.41
N ASN A 124 10.47 18.94 -6.37
CA ASN A 124 11.23 20.18 -6.52
C ASN A 124 12.62 19.93 -7.12
N GLN A 125 13.31 18.87 -6.68
CA GLN A 125 14.59 18.47 -7.27
C GLN A 125 14.45 18.16 -8.78
N LEU A 126 13.42 17.41 -9.17
CA LEU A 126 13.18 17.11 -10.60
C LEU A 126 12.91 18.38 -11.42
N ILE A 127 12.17 19.35 -10.86
CA ILE A 127 11.93 20.64 -11.51
C ILE A 127 13.24 21.40 -11.69
N GLU A 128 14.07 21.50 -10.65
CA GLU A 128 15.37 22.17 -10.71
C GLU A 128 16.29 21.53 -11.75
N GLU A 129 16.37 20.20 -11.80
CA GLU A 129 17.14 19.48 -12.80
C GLU A 129 16.61 19.70 -14.22
N ARG A 130 15.29 19.70 -14.40
CA ARG A 130 14.68 20.02 -15.70
C ARG A 130 15.02 21.45 -16.15
N LEU A 131 15.00 22.43 -15.25
CA LEU A 131 15.29 23.83 -15.58
C LEU A 131 16.74 24.05 -16.05
N LYS A 132 17.67 23.14 -15.73
CA LYS A 132 19.05 23.16 -16.23
C LYS A 132 19.19 22.64 -17.67
N LYS A 133 18.15 21.98 -18.19
CA LYS A 133 18.18 21.30 -19.50
C LYS A 133 17.49 22.15 -20.57
N THR A 134 17.94 21.99 -21.82
CA THR A 134 17.29 22.65 -22.97
C THR A 134 16.16 21.75 -23.48
N PRO A 135 14.90 22.23 -23.57
CA PRO A 135 13.81 21.43 -24.12
C PRO A 135 14.05 21.05 -25.57
N VAL A 136 13.56 19.87 -25.94
CA VAL A 136 13.40 19.47 -27.34
C VAL A 136 12.51 20.47 -28.09
N LYS A 137 12.93 20.84 -29.30
CA LYS A 137 12.14 21.64 -30.24
C LYS A 137 11.58 20.74 -31.34
N LYS A 138 10.47 21.18 -31.93
CA LYS A 138 9.81 20.43 -33.01
C LYS A 138 10.78 20.18 -34.17
N GLY A 139 10.97 18.91 -34.50
CA GLY A 139 11.80 18.46 -35.61
C GLY A 139 13.27 18.27 -35.25
N ASP A 140 13.65 18.41 -33.98
CA ASP A 140 14.99 18.08 -33.52
C ASP A 140 15.33 16.62 -33.85
N LEU A 141 16.56 16.41 -34.30
CA LEU A 141 17.09 15.11 -34.68
C LEU A 141 18.20 14.71 -33.71
N PHE A 142 18.18 13.46 -33.28
CA PHE A 142 19.14 12.88 -32.34
C PHE A 142 19.72 11.57 -32.88
N TYR A 143 21.01 11.36 -32.64
CA TYR A 143 21.71 10.11 -32.89
C TYR A 143 21.98 9.42 -31.56
N CYS A 144 21.43 8.22 -31.37
CA CYS A 144 21.44 7.51 -30.10
C CYS A 144 22.11 6.14 -30.21
N LYS A 145 22.73 5.70 -29.11
CA LYS A 145 23.02 4.28 -28.88
C LYS A 145 21.73 3.57 -28.48
N VAL A 146 21.67 2.26 -28.71
CA VAL A 146 20.51 1.44 -28.37
C VAL A 146 20.92 0.33 -27.41
N ALA A 147 20.20 0.18 -26.31
CA ALA A 147 20.22 -1.01 -25.46
C ALA A 147 18.94 -1.82 -25.71
N ILE A 148 19.05 -3.15 -25.74
CA ILE A 148 17.93 -4.08 -25.93
C ILE A 148 17.72 -4.84 -24.63
N ASN A 149 16.49 -4.83 -24.11
CA ASN A 149 16.09 -5.46 -22.86
C ASN A 149 17.04 -5.18 -21.67
N PRO A 150 17.38 -3.90 -21.40
CA PRO A 150 18.24 -3.58 -20.26
C PRO A 150 17.52 -3.94 -18.95
N VAL A 151 18.19 -4.72 -18.09
CA VAL A 151 17.66 -5.11 -16.77
C VAL A 151 18.12 -4.13 -15.69
N GLU A 152 19.43 -3.91 -15.58
CA GLU A 152 20.02 -3.02 -14.56
C GLU A 152 20.87 -1.90 -15.17
N LYS A 153 21.54 -2.16 -16.29
CA LYS A 153 22.48 -1.24 -16.93
C LYS A 153 22.21 -1.14 -18.42
N LEU A 154 22.50 0.04 -18.97
CA LEU A 154 22.45 0.28 -20.41
C LEU A 154 23.72 -0.27 -21.06
N ILE A 155 23.61 -1.45 -21.66
CA ILE A 155 24.66 -2.09 -22.43
C ILE A 155 24.46 -1.74 -23.90
N ASP A 156 25.50 -1.22 -24.55
CA ASP A 156 25.45 -0.87 -25.98
C ASP A 156 25.26 -2.16 -26.79
N SER A 157 24.14 -2.26 -27.51
CA SER A 157 23.86 -3.39 -28.41
C SER A 157 24.65 -3.34 -29.71
N GLY A 158 25.36 -2.23 -29.99
CA GLY A 158 25.99 -1.95 -31.28
C GLY A 158 25.03 -1.36 -32.31
N LEU A 159 23.71 -1.41 -32.09
CA LEU A 159 22.73 -0.75 -32.94
C LEU A 159 22.75 0.77 -32.72
N ARG A 160 22.40 1.50 -33.77
CA ARG A 160 22.24 2.96 -33.74
C ARG A 160 20.83 3.31 -34.16
N ALA A 161 20.33 4.40 -33.58
CA ALA A 161 19.01 4.92 -33.87
C ALA A 161 19.08 6.42 -34.15
N GLU A 162 18.46 6.85 -35.24
CA GLU A 162 18.13 8.25 -35.48
C GLU A 162 16.74 8.50 -34.90
N VAL A 163 16.59 9.51 -34.05
CA VAL A 163 15.32 9.88 -33.42
C VAL A 163 14.96 11.29 -33.85
N LYS A 164 13.83 11.43 -34.55
CA LYS A 164 13.25 12.72 -34.89
C LYS A 164 12.09 13.02 -33.95
N ASP A 165 12.23 14.05 -33.13
CA ASP A 165 11.25 14.40 -32.10
C ASP A 165 10.50 15.70 -32.47
N ASN A 166 9.18 15.59 -32.62
CA ASN A 166 8.30 16.71 -32.94
C ASN A 166 7.60 17.30 -31.70
N VAL A 167 8.07 16.96 -30.49
CA VAL A 167 7.47 17.27 -29.18
C VAL A 167 6.16 16.49 -28.93
N THR A 168 5.26 16.45 -29.90
CA THR A 168 3.99 15.71 -29.82
C THR A 168 4.14 14.23 -30.13
N ASN A 169 5.16 13.83 -30.87
CA ASN A 169 5.52 12.45 -31.16
C ASN A 169 7.02 12.37 -31.48
N PHE A 170 7.57 11.17 -31.51
CA PHE A 170 8.89 10.93 -32.09
C PHE A 170 8.85 9.75 -33.06
N GLY A 171 9.71 9.83 -34.07
CA GLY A 171 10.01 8.72 -34.97
C GLY A 171 11.41 8.20 -34.70
N VAL A 172 11.59 6.88 -34.77
CA VAL A 172 12.87 6.20 -34.64
C VAL A 172 13.17 5.51 -35.96
N ILE A 173 14.37 5.69 -36.48
CA ILE A 173 14.92 4.95 -37.61
C ILE A 173 16.13 4.19 -37.10
N PHE A 174 16.06 2.86 -37.10
CA PHE A 174 17.18 2.01 -36.73
C PHE A 174 18.16 1.87 -37.89
N SER A 175 19.42 1.55 -37.58
CA SER A 175 20.48 1.36 -38.58
C SER A 175 20.18 0.27 -39.62
N ASN A 176 19.25 -0.65 -39.33
CA ASN A 176 18.78 -1.68 -40.27
C ASN A 176 17.64 -1.18 -41.20
N GLY A 177 17.28 0.11 -41.14
CA GLY A 177 16.20 0.72 -41.92
C GLY A 177 14.79 0.53 -41.35
N SER A 178 14.63 -0.23 -40.27
CA SER A 178 13.33 -0.36 -39.58
C SER A 178 12.93 0.96 -38.93
N GLN A 179 11.63 1.26 -38.94
CA GLN A 179 11.10 2.52 -38.42
C GLN A 179 9.95 2.26 -37.45
N ILE A 180 9.88 3.09 -36.41
CA ILE A 180 8.79 3.10 -35.44
C ILE A 180 8.40 4.56 -35.19
N ILE A 181 7.11 4.85 -35.17
CA ILE A 181 6.59 6.21 -34.89
C ILE A 181 5.66 6.13 -33.68
N SER A 182 5.90 6.96 -32.68
CA SER A 182 5.05 7.02 -31.51
C SER A 182 3.68 7.65 -31.85
N PRO A 183 2.61 7.25 -31.16
CA PRO A 183 1.40 8.05 -31.07
C PRO A 183 1.66 9.42 -30.40
N THR A 184 0.60 10.21 -30.26
CA THR A 184 0.67 11.50 -29.55
C THR A 184 1.06 11.30 -28.09
N LEU A 185 2.19 11.86 -27.71
CA LEU A 185 2.74 11.87 -26.37
C LEU A 185 2.00 12.87 -25.47
N LYS A 186 1.89 12.53 -24.18
CA LYS A 186 1.38 13.40 -23.12
C LYS A 186 2.44 13.56 -22.05
N VAL A 187 2.53 14.76 -21.45
CA VAL A 187 3.36 14.96 -20.26
C VAL A 187 2.72 14.18 -19.10
N THR A 188 3.41 13.15 -18.61
CA THR A 188 2.93 12.30 -17.52
C THR A 188 3.65 12.54 -16.20
N ASP A 189 4.86 13.11 -16.26
CA ASP A 189 5.50 13.72 -15.11
C ASP A 189 5.80 15.19 -15.40
N PRO A 190 4.96 16.11 -14.90
CA PRO A 190 5.16 17.55 -15.07
C PRO A 190 6.44 18.08 -14.43
N ALA A 191 7.03 17.39 -13.46
CA ALA A 191 8.24 17.86 -12.78
C ALA A 191 9.47 17.66 -13.67
N SER A 192 9.68 16.44 -14.17
CA SER A 192 10.76 16.12 -15.11
C SER A 192 10.48 16.55 -16.54
N GLY A 193 9.20 16.74 -16.92
CA GLY A 193 8.78 16.99 -18.30
C GLY A 193 8.74 15.72 -19.16
N LEU A 194 8.76 14.53 -18.53
CA LEU A 194 8.70 13.24 -19.20
C LEU A 194 7.38 13.08 -19.96
N ARG A 195 7.49 12.65 -21.22
CA ARG A 195 6.39 12.48 -22.15
C ARG A 195 6.19 11.01 -22.46
N THR A 196 4.95 10.53 -22.42
CA THR A 196 4.63 9.13 -22.73
C THR A 196 3.43 8.97 -23.64
N ALA A 197 3.42 7.88 -24.41
CA ALA A 197 2.27 7.43 -25.20
C ALA A 197 2.12 5.92 -25.09
N ILE A 198 0.91 5.44 -25.37
CA ILE A 198 0.58 4.03 -25.50
C ILE A 198 -0.09 3.88 -26.88
N SER A 199 0.27 2.84 -27.63
CA SER A 199 -0.40 2.52 -28.89
C SER A 199 -1.88 2.22 -28.69
N GLU A 200 -2.71 2.42 -29.73
CA GLU A 200 -4.16 2.20 -29.65
C GLU A 200 -4.52 0.76 -29.26
N ASN A 201 -3.76 -0.22 -29.77
CA ASN A 201 -3.91 -1.64 -29.45
C ASN A 201 -3.26 -2.04 -28.11
N ARG A 202 -2.59 -1.10 -27.42
CA ARG A 202 -1.86 -1.27 -26.15
C ARG A 202 -0.70 -2.27 -26.19
N THR A 203 -0.19 -2.57 -27.38
CA THR A 203 0.97 -3.46 -27.54
C THR A 203 2.30 -2.71 -27.49
N GLU A 204 2.29 -1.38 -27.36
CA GLU A 204 3.52 -0.59 -27.34
C GLU A 204 3.39 0.59 -26.37
N THR A 205 4.46 0.87 -25.64
CA THR A 205 4.62 2.07 -24.82
C THR A 205 5.84 2.85 -25.28
N PHE A 206 5.70 4.18 -25.26
CA PHE A 206 6.69 5.12 -25.75
C PHE A 206 7.00 6.13 -24.64
N ILE A 207 8.28 6.42 -24.43
CA ILE A 207 8.75 7.40 -23.47
C ILE A 207 9.78 8.30 -24.16
N ALA A 208 9.66 9.60 -23.95
CA ALA A 208 10.63 10.59 -24.41
C ALA A 208 11.00 11.54 -23.28
N GLU A 209 12.30 11.74 -23.08
CA GLU A 209 12.81 12.72 -22.12
C GLU A 209 12.56 14.16 -22.60
N TYR A 210 12.61 15.09 -21.65
CA TYR A 210 12.33 16.52 -21.88
C TYR A 210 13.31 17.19 -22.84
N ASP A 211 14.58 16.78 -22.80
CA ASP A 211 15.72 17.36 -23.52
C ASP A 211 16.26 16.48 -24.65
N GLY A 212 15.63 15.33 -24.89
CA GLY A 212 16.03 14.37 -25.92
C GLY A 212 17.28 13.56 -25.57
N ALA A 213 17.68 13.53 -24.29
CA ALA A 213 18.81 12.72 -23.84
C ALA A 213 18.54 11.21 -23.94
N GLY A 214 17.26 10.80 -23.93
CA GLY A 214 16.85 9.41 -24.01
C GLY A 214 15.41 9.19 -24.48
N TYR A 215 15.19 8.00 -25.05
CA TYR A 215 13.90 7.54 -25.54
C TYR A 215 13.72 6.04 -25.23
N VAL A 216 12.50 5.61 -24.99
CA VAL A 216 12.17 4.19 -24.76
C VAL A 216 11.00 3.77 -25.62
N VAL A 217 11.12 2.58 -26.21
CA VAL A 217 10.03 1.87 -26.89
C VAL A 217 9.97 0.48 -26.28
N THR A 218 8.85 0.16 -25.63
CA THR A 218 8.59 -1.20 -25.13
C THR A 218 7.43 -1.79 -25.91
N THR A 219 7.61 -3.00 -26.42
CA THR A 219 6.58 -3.78 -27.10
C THR A 219 6.10 -4.91 -26.20
N TYR A 220 4.83 -5.27 -26.34
CA TYR A 220 4.16 -6.28 -25.52
C TYR A 220 3.46 -7.30 -26.42
N ASN A 221 3.56 -8.57 -26.05
CA ASN A 221 2.68 -9.62 -26.54
C ASN A 221 1.33 -9.50 -25.83
N LYS A 222 0.25 -9.39 -26.59
CA LYS A 222 -1.12 -9.30 -26.04
C LYS A 222 -1.82 -10.65 -26.16
N TYR A 223 -2.21 -11.20 -25.01
CA TYR A 223 -3.00 -12.43 -24.90
C TYR A 223 -4.41 -12.13 -24.41
N ILE A 224 -5.41 -12.74 -25.04
CA ILE A 224 -6.82 -12.63 -24.63
C ILE A 224 -7.25 -13.99 -24.10
N PHE A 225 -7.53 -14.03 -22.80
CA PHE A 225 -8.02 -15.24 -22.13
C PHE A 225 -9.53 -15.15 -21.95
N THR A 226 -10.25 -16.09 -22.55
CA THR A 226 -11.70 -16.21 -22.41
C THR A 226 -12.01 -17.20 -21.29
N ARG A 227 -12.68 -16.75 -20.22
CA ARG A 227 -13.14 -17.63 -19.13
C ARG A 227 -14.67 -17.66 -19.09
N ILE A 228 -15.21 -18.87 -19.06
CA ILE A 228 -16.64 -19.09 -18.81
C ILE A 228 -16.84 -19.26 -17.31
N LEU A 229 -17.51 -18.29 -16.68
CA LEU A 229 -17.86 -18.30 -15.26
C LEU A 229 -19.26 -18.88 -15.08
N GLY A 230 -19.35 -20.00 -14.35
CA GLY A 230 -20.63 -20.61 -13.97
C GLY A 230 -21.49 -21.08 -15.14
N GLY A 231 -20.90 -21.36 -16.31
CA GLY A 231 -21.63 -21.83 -17.51
C GLY A 231 -22.55 -20.81 -18.19
N LYS A 232 -22.57 -19.54 -17.72
CA LYS A 232 -23.49 -18.49 -18.24
C LYS A 232 -22.80 -17.19 -18.61
N TYR A 233 -21.64 -16.90 -18.04
CA TYR A 233 -20.96 -15.62 -18.24
C TYR A 233 -19.63 -15.85 -18.95
N ILE A 234 -19.42 -15.16 -20.08
CA ILE A 234 -18.12 -15.10 -20.74
C ILE A 234 -17.42 -13.84 -20.24
N ARG A 235 -16.22 -13.98 -19.68
CA ARG A 235 -15.36 -12.85 -19.33
C ARG A 235 -14.02 -12.99 -20.03
N ASN A 236 -13.66 -11.96 -20.80
CA ASN A 236 -12.36 -11.85 -21.43
C ASN A 236 -11.41 -11.08 -20.49
N TYR A 237 -10.20 -11.58 -20.32
CA TYR A 237 -9.13 -10.91 -19.59
C TYR A 237 -7.97 -10.70 -20.56
N GLU A 238 -7.47 -9.47 -20.61
CA GLU A 238 -6.28 -9.13 -21.37
C GLU A 238 -5.05 -9.29 -20.47
N TYR A 239 -4.02 -9.94 -20.99
CA TYR A 239 -2.72 -10.07 -20.37
C TYR A 239 -1.66 -9.56 -21.34
N LEU A 240 -0.75 -8.73 -20.84
CA LEU A 240 0.37 -8.18 -21.60
C LEU A 240 1.65 -8.78 -21.03
N ASP A 241 2.50 -9.32 -21.91
CA ASP A 241 3.82 -9.83 -21.57
C ASP A 241 4.88 -9.01 -22.31
N ASP A 242 5.94 -8.59 -21.61
CA ASP A 242 7.00 -7.74 -22.17
C ASP A 242 7.73 -8.52 -23.27
N ALA A 243 7.61 -8.08 -24.52
CA ALA A 243 8.27 -8.73 -25.65
C ALA A 243 9.69 -8.20 -25.82
N VAL A 244 9.82 -6.90 -26.12
CA VAL A 244 11.13 -6.25 -26.31
C VAL A 244 11.08 -4.81 -25.82
N ARG A 245 12.12 -4.37 -25.13
CA ARG A 245 12.36 -2.99 -24.73
C ARG A 245 13.61 -2.46 -25.40
N PHE A 246 13.44 -1.46 -26.25
CA PHE A 246 14.53 -0.66 -26.81
C PHE A 246 14.68 0.61 -25.97
N GLN A 247 15.89 0.83 -25.47
CA GLN A 247 16.24 2.07 -24.79
C GLN A 247 17.32 2.80 -25.58
N MET A 248 16.95 3.93 -26.16
CA MET A 248 17.84 4.83 -26.86
C MET A 248 18.46 5.79 -25.84
N TYR A 249 19.78 5.83 -25.77
CA TYR A 249 20.52 6.57 -24.74
C TYR A 249 21.82 7.16 -25.30
N ASP A 250 22.44 8.05 -24.52
CA ASP A 250 23.60 8.84 -24.95
C ASP A 250 23.32 9.57 -26.27
N CYS A 251 22.09 10.07 -26.40
CA CYS A 251 21.62 10.73 -27.59
C CYS A 251 22.35 12.06 -27.79
N LYS A 252 22.90 12.26 -28.98
CA LYS A 252 23.52 13.52 -29.40
C LYS A 252 22.64 14.19 -30.42
N LYS A 253 22.36 15.47 -30.21
CA LYS A 253 21.64 16.28 -31.18
C LYS A 253 22.50 16.41 -32.46
N ALA A 254 21.87 16.20 -33.61
CA ALA A 254 22.46 16.33 -34.94
C ALA A 254 22.80 17.80 -35.26
#